data_AF-A0A356TBJ7-F1
#
_entry.id   AF-A0A356TBJ7-F1
#
_cell.length_a   1.000
_cell.length_b   1.000
_cell.length_c   1.000
_cell.angle_alpha   90.00
_cell.angle_beta   90.00
_cell.angle_gamma   90.00
#
_symmetry.space_group_name_H-M   'P 1'
#
loop_
_entity.id
_entity.type
_entity.pdbx_description
1 polymer ?
#
loop_
_entity_poly.entity_id
_entity_poly.type
_entity_poly.pdbx_seq_one_letter_code
_entity_poly.pdbx_strand_id
1 'polypeptide(L)'
;MDASLARCLLVAKVLAADGIMTDEERAFLESSMDALSLDEAQRQRVRDLEGWDEAEPIVGALSEPEKRAFMDGLVQAVLADGKVSPHEMQTIEKLSAALGLD
;
A
#
# COMPACT_ATOMS: atom_id res chain seq x y z
N MET A 1 -15.57 -5.38 1.49
CA MET A 1 -14.44 -4.52 1.09
C MET A 1 -14.03 -4.88 -0.34
N ASP A 2 -13.73 -3.90 -1.20
CA ASP A 2 -13.17 -4.17 -2.52
C ASP A 2 -11.64 -4.36 -2.46
N ALA A 3 -11.06 -4.88 -3.55
CA ALA A 3 -9.63 -5.21 -3.61
C ALA A 3 -8.72 -3.98 -3.52
N SER A 4 -9.13 -2.83 -4.05
CA SER A 4 -8.34 -1.59 -4.02
C SER A 4 -8.22 -1.07 -2.60
N LEU A 5 -9.34 -1.01 -1.88
CA LEU A 5 -9.38 -0.63 -0.47
C LEU A 5 -8.55 -1.59 0.40
N ALA A 6 -8.70 -2.90 0.21
CA ALA A 6 -7.93 -3.90 0.95
C ALA A 6 -6.41 -3.74 0.74
N ARG A 7 -5.99 -3.50 -0.50
CA ARG A 7 -4.57 -3.27 -0.84
C ARG A 7 -4.02 -2.00 -0.18
N CYS A 8 -4.75 -0.88 -0.24
CA CYS A 8 -4.33 0.35 0.42
C CYS A 8 -4.30 0.23 1.96
N LEU A 9 -5.23 -0.52 2.56
CA LEU A 9 -5.21 -0.78 4.00
C LEU A 9 -3.99 -1.61 4.42
N LEU A 10 -3.56 -2.59 3.60
CA LEU A 10 -2.31 -3.29 3.85
C LEU A 10 -1.11 -2.34 3.78
N VAL A 11 -1.07 -1.46 2.77
CA VAL A 11 -0.02 -0.45 2.64
C VAL A 11 0.05 0.44 3.87
N ALA A 12 -1.08 1.03 4.27
CA ALA A 12 -1.16 1.89 5.44
C ALA A 12 -0.73 1.17 6.72
N LYS A 13 -1.11 -0.10 6.89
CA LYS A 13 -0.70 -0.91 8.04
C LYS A 13 0.82 -1.12 8.09
N VAL A 14 1.44 -1.45 6.95
CA VAL A 14 2.89 -1.69 6.87
C VAL A 14 3.67 -0.41 7.14
N LEU A 15 3.19 0.72 6.63
CA LEU A 15 3.77 2.04 6.89
C LEU A 15 3.66 2.45 8.35
N ALA A 16 2.51 2.22 8.98
CA ALA A 16 2.29 2.57 10.38
C ALA A 16 2.90 1.57 11.39
N ALA A 17 3.66 0.56 10.94
CA ALA A 17 4.10 -0.55 11.79
C ALA A 17 5.04 -0.15 12.94
N ASP A 18 5.79 0.95 12.80
CA ASP A 18 6.65 1.53 13.84
C ASP A 18 5.93 2.59 14.70
N GLY A 19 4.64 2.82 14.43
CA GLY A 19 3.79 3.79 15.13
C GLY A 19 3.94 5.23 14.66
N ILE A 20 4.78 5.53 13.66
CA ILE A 20 4.98 6.89 13.14
C ILE A 20 5.03 6.85 11.61
N MET A 21 4.00 7.38 10.95
CA MET A 21 4.02 7.58 9.51
C MET A 21 4.71 8.91 9.18
N THR A 22 5.83 8.86 8.46
CA THR A 22 6.55 10.07 8.03
C THR A 22 5.80 10.82 6.93
N ASP A 23 6.23 12.03 6.60
CA ASP A 23 5.64 12.80 5.50
C ASP A 23 5.86 12.09 4.15
N GLU A 24 7.00 11.44 3.97
CA GLU A 24 7.30 10.64 2.77
C GLU A 24 6.42 9.39 2.66
N GLU A 25 6.24 8.66 3.77
CA GLU A 25 5.35 7.49 3.79
C GLU A 25 3.89 7.89 3.57
N ARG A 26 3.48 9.05 4.09
CA ARG A 26 2.16 9.60 3.83
C ARG A 26 1.98 9.97 2.36
N ALA A 27 2.98 10.61 1.74
CA ALA A 27 2.95 10.91 0.32
C ALA A 27 2.86 9.63 -0.53
N PHE A 28 3.63 8.59 -0.19
CA PHE A 28 3.53 7.28 -0.83
C PHE A 28 2.13 6.67 -0.70
N LEU A 29 1.52 6.76 0.49
CA LEU A 29 0.17 6.25 0.73
C LEU A 29 -0.87 7.00 -0.10
N GLU A 30 -0.80 8.32 -0.18
CA GLU A 30 -1.69 9.14 -1.03
C GLU A 30 -1.54 8.76 -2.51
N SER A 31 -0.30 8.65 -3.02
CA SER A 31 -0.04 8.20 -4.40
C SER A 31 -0.58 6.80 -4.67
N SER A 32 -0.53 5.90 -3.68
CA SER A 32 -1.10 4.55 -3.78
C SER A 32 -2.64 4.57 -3.87
N MET A 33 -3.28 5.44 -3.09
CA MET A 33 -4.74 5.63 -3.13
C MET A 33 -5.20 6.26 -4.45
N ASP A 34 -4.42 7.19 -5.01
CA ASP A 34 -4.64 7.77 -6.33
C ASP A 34 -4.52 6.71 -7.43
N ALA A 35 -3.44 5.92 -7.42
CA ALA A 35 -3.20 4.87 -8.41
C ALA A 35 -4.31 3.80 -8.43
N LEU A 36 -4.90 3.52 -7.27
CA LEU A 36 -6.01 2.57 -7.13
C LEU A 36 -7.40 3.22 -7.24
N SER A 37 -7.45 4.52 -7.55
CA SER A 37 -8.67 5.28 -7.76
C SER A 37 -9.66 5.23 -6.58
N LEU A 38 -9.15 5.28 -5.35
CA LEU A 38 -10.00 5.31 -4.16
C LEU A 38 -10.80 6.61 -4.10
N ASP A 39 -12.09 6.49 -3.80
CA ASP A 39 -12.94 7.60 -3.43
C ASP A 39 -12.62 8.13 -2.03
N GLU A 40 -13.15 9.30 -1.67
CA GLU A 40 -12.82 9.94 -0.39
C GLU A 40 -13.26 9.12 0.83
N ALA A 41 -14.36 8.36 0.72
CA ALA A 41 -14.82 7.51 1.81
C ALA A 41 -13.83 6.35 2.04
N GLN A 42 -13.34 5.74 0.96
CA GLN A 42 -12.30 4.72 1.02
C GLN A 42 -10.98 5.29 1.54
N ARG A 43 -10.57 6.49 1.08
CA ARG A 43 -9.35 7.15 1.57
C ARG A 43 -9.41 7.42 3.07
N GLN A 44 -10.55 7.90 3.56
CA GLN A 44 -10.72 8.14 4.99
C GLN A 44 -10.57 6.83 5.78
N ARG A 45 -11.15 5.73 5.30
CA ARG A 45 -10.97 4.41 5.91
C ARG A 45 -9.52 3.97 5.93
N VAL A 46 -8.76 4.20 4.86
CA VAL A 46 -7.32 3.89 4.81
C VAL A 46 -6.55 4.71 5.85
N ARG A 47 -6.83 6.01 5.94
CA ARG A 47 -6.20 6.92 6.92
C ARG A 47 -6.50 6.53 8.37
N ASP A 48 -7.72 6.06 8.63
CA ASP A 48 -8.15 5.62 9.96
C ASP A 48 -7.83 4.14 10.25
N LEU A 49 -7.23 3.43 9.29
CA LEU A 49 -7.03 1.97 9.30
C LEU A 49 -8.34 1.19 9.53
N GLU A 50 -9.49 1.72 9.11
CA GLU A 50 -10.79 1.10 9.34
C GLU A 50 -11.01 -0.15 8.47
N GLY A 51 -11.02 -1.33 9.11
CA GLY A 51 -11.19 -2.62 8.45
C GLY A 51 -9.87 -3.28 8.01
N TRP A 52 -8.74 -2.87 8.58
CA TRP A 52 -7.43 -3.48 8.25
C TRP A 52 -7.39 -5.00 8.51
N ASP A 53 -8.14 -5.48 9.49
CA ASP A 53 -8.30 -6.88 9.86
C ASP A 53 -9.04 -7.70 8.78
N GLU A 54 -10.00 -7.08 8.09
CA GLU A 54 -10.65 -7.66 6.91
C GLU A 54 -9.75 -7.64 5.67
N ALA A 55 -8.85 -6.66 5.57
CA ALA A 55 -7.98 -6.47 4.41
C ALA A 55 -6.90 -7.56 4.30
N GLU A 56 -6.29 -7.97 5.42
CA GLU A 56 -5.24 -8.98 5.45
C GLU A 56 -5.61 -10.31 4.78
N PRO A 57 -6.73 -10.97 5.12
CA PRO A 57 -7.11 -12.22 4.46
C PRO A 57 -7.44 -12.03 2.97
N ILE A 58 -7.96 -10.87 2.57
CA ILE A 58 -8.26 -10.57 1.16
C ILE A 58 -6.96 -10.49 0.36
N VAL A 59 -5.97 -9.74 0.86
CA VAL A 59 -4.68 -9.60 0.17
C VAL A 59 -3.85 -10.89 0.27
N GLY A 60 -3.94 -11.61 1.38
CA GLY A 60 -3.32 -12.92 1.59
C GLY A 60 -3.84 -13.99 0.63
N ALA A 61 -5.10 -13.90 0.20
CA ALA A 61 -5.72 -14.82 -0.75
C ALA A 61 -5.36 -14.54 -2.23
N LEU A 62 -4.68 -13.43 -2.53
CA LEU A 62 -4.21 -13.15 -3.88
C LEU A 62 -3.18 -14.20 -4.33
N SER A 63 -3.28 -14.60 -5.59
CA SER A 63 -2.26 -15.41 -6.24
C SER A 63 -0.95 -14.63 -6.37
N GLU A 64 0.17 -15.35 -6.50
CA GLU A 64 1.48 -14.71 -6.69
C GLU A 64 1.52 -13.73 -7.88
N PRO A 65 0.95 -14.04 -9.06
CA PRO A 65 0.87 -13.08 -10.16
C PRO A 65 0.10 -11.80 -9.81
N GLU A 66 -0.98 -11.90 -9.04
CA GLU A 66 -1.76 -10.74 -8.61
C GLU A 66 -0.99 -9.87 -7.61
N LYS A 67 -0.26 -10.50 -6.68
CA LYS A 67 0.62 -9.80 -5.74
C LYS A 67 1.76 -9.08 -6.47
N ARG A 68 2.38 -9.74 -7.46
CA ARG A 68 3.42 -9.12 -8.31
C ARG A 68 2.88 -7.94 -9.10
N ALA A 69 1.73 -8.10 -9.75
CA ALA A 69 1.09 -7.01 -10.49
C ALA A 69 0.74 -5.81 -9.58
N PHE A 70 0.34 -6.08 -8.33
CA PHE A 70 0.12 -5.03 -7.35
C PHE A 70 1.42 -4.30 -6.99
N MET A 71 2.50 -5.02 -6.68
CA MET A 71 3.81 -4.43 -6.39
C MET A 71 4.36 -3.62 -7.57
N ASP A 72 4.24 -4.14 -8.80
CA ASP A 72 4.66 -3.42 -10.01
C ASP A 72 3.91 -2.10 -10.17
N GLY A 73 2.60 -2.10 -9.88
CA GLY A 73 1.77 -0.88 -9.89
C GLY A 73 2.23 0.15 -8.87
N LEU A 74 2.56 -0.26 -7.64
CA LEU A 74 3.09 0.63 -6.61
C LEU A 74 4.44 1.22 -7.01
N VAL A 75 5.36 0.40 -7.52
CA VAL A 75 6.68 0.85 -8.00
C VAL A 75 6.52 1.87 -9.13
N GLN A 76 5.61 1.64 -10.08
CA GLN A 76 5.33 2.59 -11.15
C GLN A 76 4.76 3.92 -10.62
N ALA A 77 3.89 3.88 -9.62
CA ALA A 77 3.33 5.08 -9.00
C ALA A 77 4.42 5.95 -8.36
N VAL A 78 5.39 5.35 -7.66
CA VAL A 78 6.53 6.08 -7.08
C VAL A 78 7.45 6.63 -8.17
N LEU A 79 7.75 5.83 -9.20
CA LEU A 79 8.61 6.25 -10.30
C LEU A 79 8.03 7.43 -11.09
N ALA A 80 6.69 7.55 -11.14
CA ALA A 80 6.01 8.64 -11.84
C ALA A 80 6.31 10.03 -11.24
N ASP A 81 6.64 10.11 -9.95
CA ASP A 81 7.04 11.37 -9.28
C ASP A 81 8.52 11.74 -9.53
N GLY A 82 9.24 10.91 -10.31
CA GLY A 82 10.55 11.22 -10.89
C GLY A 82 11.73 11.06 -9.93
N LYS A 83 11.50 10.69 -8.66
CA LYS A 83 12.54 10.34 -7.69
C LYS A 83 12.05 9.23 -6.76
N VAL A 84 12.76 8.11 -6.74
CA VAL A 84 12.62 7.11 -5.67
C VAL A 84 13.63 7.44 -4.59
N SER A 85 13.14 7.81 -3.41
CA SER A 85 13.95 7.99 -2.22
C SER A 85 14.34 6.63 -1.61
N PRO A 86 15.43 6.56 -0.81
CA PRO A 86 15.77 5.35 -0.06
C PRO A 86 14.64 4.88 0.86
N HIS A 87 13.84 5.80 1.41
CA HIS A 87 12.70 5.48 2.26
C HIS A 87 11.58 4.79 1.49
N GLU A 88 11.23 5.26 0.29
CA GLU A 88 10.24 4.60 -0.56
C GLU A 88 10.70 3.20 -1.00
N MET A 89 11.99 3.03 -1.28
CA MET A 89 12.54 1.71 -1.57
C MET A 89 12.41 0.78 -0.36
N GLN A 90 12.70 1.28 0.85
CA GLN A 90 12.51 0.50 2.08
C GLN A 90 11.04 0.14 2.30
N THR A 91 10.11 1.04 1.99
CA THR A 91 8.66 0.77 2.01
C THR A 91 8.28 -0.35 1.04
N ILE A 92 8.78 -0.30 -0.18
CA ILE A 92 8.56 -1.33 -1.21
C ILE A 92 9.09 -2.70 -0.72
N GLU A 93 10.28 -2.73 -0.12
CA GLU A 93 10.85 -3.96 0.47
C GLU A 93 9.98 -4.51 1.60
N LYS A 94 9.53 -3.67 2.54
CA LYS A 94 8.62 -4.09 3.63
C LYS A 94 7.31 -4.67 3.07
N LEU A 95 6.76 -4.09 2.00
CA LEU A 95 5.54 -4.56 1.36
C LEU A 95 5.74 -5.88 0.61
N SER A 96 6.86 -6.04 -0.09
CA SER A 96 7.24 -7.32 -0.72
C SER A 96 7.26 -8.45 0.29
N ALA A 97 7.89 -8.20 1.45
CA ALA A 97 8.00 -9.17 2.54
C ALA A 97 6.62 -9.50 3.12
N ALA A 98 5.77 -8.49 3.33
CA ALA A 98 4.40 -8.68 3.82
C ALA A 98 3.52 -9.50 2.85
N LEU A 99 3.80 -9.43 1.55
CA LEU A 99 3.10 -10.20 0.52
C LEU A 99 3.69 -11.60 0.30
N GLY A 100 4.89 -11.87 0.84
CA GLY A 100 5.63 -13.12 0.65
C GLY A 100 6.20 -13.25 -0.76
N LEU A 101 6.70 -12.14 -1.33
CA LEU A 101 7.27 -12.07 -2.68
C LEU A 101 8.80 -12.04 -2.71
N ASP A 102 9.45 -12.08 -1.54
CA ASP A 102 10.91 -12.05 -1.36
C ASP A 102 11.64 -13.24 -2.02
#